data_AF-A0A818YLE5-F1
#
_entry.id   AF-A0A818YLE5-F1
#
_cell.length_a   1.000
_cell.length_b   1.000
_cell.length_c   1.000
_cell.angle_alpha   90.00
_cell.angle_beta   90.00
_cell.angle_gamma   90.00
#
_symmetry.space_group_name_H-M   'P 1'
#
loop_
_entity.id
_entity.type
_entity.pdbx_description
1 polymer ?
#
loop_
_entity_poly.entity_id
_entity_poly.type
_entity_poly.pdbx_seq_one_letter_code
_entity_poly.pdbx_strand_id
1 'polypeptide(L)'
;MADTINSFSLHWADILVLIAYFAIVIGFGIWSSCKNRGSIGGYFLAGRTMTFLPVGASLFASNIGSGHFIGLAGSGASNGIGVAGFELNASYVLIILGWIFLPVYIKADVFTMPEFLKKRFGGDRIRFYQTVLALTLSIFTKISVDLYSGAIFLNQALGWNMYVSVIALVALAALFTIGGGLSAVIWTDFIQTIVMIIAACILMVISYVRVGGLQLIKEFYPYSVADTTLFNETFCGIPPEDYFSVIRPLNSDNGPPWVGIIGMTILSIWYWCSDQVNTK
;
A
#
# COMPACT_ATOMS: atom_id res chain seq x y z
N MET A 1 22.42 -0.41 30.58
CA MET A 1 22.36 1.00 30.13
C MET A 1 21.09 1.13 29.30
N ALA A 2 19.96 1.16 30.01
CA ALA A 2 18.62 0.99 29.47
C ALA A 2 17.77 2.18 29.92
N ASP A 3 18.21 3.39 29.58
CA ASP A 3 17.56 4.63 29.99
C ASP A 3 17.86 5.74 28.97
N THR A 4 17.21 5.72 27.80
CA THR A 4 16.81 6.89 26.98
C THR A 4 16.11 6.45 25.69
N ILE A 5 15.02 5.68 25.79
CA ILE A 5 13.98 5.77 24.76
C ILE A 5 13.00 6.79 25.34
N ASN A 6 13.10 8.05 24.89
CA ASN A 6 12.03 9.02 25.11
C ASN A 6 10.75 8.34 24.67
N SER A 7 9.88 8.03 25.62
CA SER A 7 8.54 7.56 25.30
C SER A 7 7.92 8.66 24.45
N PHE A 8 7.62 8.35 23.18
CA PHE A 8 6.66 9.11 22.40
C PHE A 8 5.32 8.98 23.13
N SER A 9 5.15 9.77 24.17
CA SER A 9 3.91 9.90 24.92
C SER A 9 2.96 10.63 23.99
N LEU A 10 2.17 9.87 23.23
CA LEU A 10 1.05 10.40 22.46
C LEU A 10 0.26 11.36 23.35
N HIS A 11 0.16 12.60 22.89
CA HIS A 11 -0.61 13.59 23.63
C HIS A 11 -2.07 13.12 23.62
N TRP A 12 -2.84 13.44 24.66
CA TRP A 12 -4.25 13.05 24.72
C TRP A 12 -5.04 13.55 23.48
N ALA A 13 -4.58 14.64 22.87
CA ALA A 13 -5.10 15.17 21.62
C ALA A 13 -4.89 14.21 20.44
N ASP A 14 -3.74 13.54 20.35
CA ASP A 14 -3.44 12.57 19.29
C ASP A 14 -4.33 11.33 19.42
N ILE A 15 -4.54 10.87 20.66
CA ILE A 15 -5.44 9.74 20.96
C ILE A 15 -6.88 10.11 20.60
N LEU A 16 -7.31 11.34 20.92
CA LEU A 16 -8.65 11.82 20.59
C LEU A 16 -8.87 11.90 19.07
N VAL A 17 -7.89 12.39 18.31
CA VAL A 17 -7.94 12.42 16.84
C VAL A 17 -8.01 11.00 16.27
N LEU A 18 -7.25 10.06 16.82
CA LEU A 18 -7.25 8.66 16.40
C LEU A 18 -8.62 7.99 16.67
N ILE A 19 -9.20 8.17 17.85
CA ILE A 19 -10.53 7.67 18.20
C ILE A 19 -11.59 8.31 17.29
N ALA A 20 -11.52 9.63 17.06
CA ALA A 20 -12.43 10.34 16.19
C ALA A 20 -12.35 9.83 14.73
N TYR A 21 -11.14 9.57 14.22
CA TYR A 21 -10.92 8.98 12.91
C TYR A 21 -11.59 7.61 12.79
N PHE A 22 -11.33 6.69 13.73
CA PHE A 22 -11.95 5.36 13.73
C PHE A 22 -13.48 5.45 13.86
N ALA A 23 -13.99 6.35 14.70
CA ALA A 23 -15.43 6.57 14.85
C ALA A 23 -16.09 7.10 13.58
N ILE A 24 -15.45 8.03 12.85
CA ILE A 24 -15.93 8.55 11.57
C ILE A 24 -15.97 7.43 10.53
N VAL A 25 -14.89 6.66 10.40
CA VAL A 25 -14.80 5.56 9.42
C VAL A 25 -15.82 4.47 9.72
N ILE A 26 -15.94 4.04 10.97
CA ILE A 26 -16.95 3.07 11.41
C ILE A 26 -18.37 3.62 11.18
N GLY A 27 -18.62 4.88 11.57
CA GLY A 27 -19.90 5.53 11.40
C GLY A 27 -20.34 5.62 9.94
N PHE A 28 -19.42 6.00 9.05
CA PHE A 28 -19.67 6.01 7.61
C PHE A 28 -19.89 4.62 7.03
N GLY A 29 -19.12 3.63 7.47
CA GLY A 29 -19.30 2.23 7.07
C GLY A 29 -20.67 1.69 7.44
N ILE A 30 -21.11 1.92 8.68
CA ILE A 30 -22.44 1.50 9.17
C ILE A 30 -23.54 2.27 8.46
N TRP A 31 -23.41 3.60 8.29
CA TRP A 31 -24.39 4.41 7.58
C TRP A 31 -24.59 3.94 6.14
N SER A 32 -23.50 3.67 5.42
CA SER A 32 -23.52 3.15 4.05
C SER A 32 -24.14 1.77 3.98
N SER A 33 -23.79 0.87 4.90
CA SER A 33 -24.35 -0.48 5.00
C SER A 33 -25.87 -0.45 5.26
N CYS A 34 -26.33 0.41 6.17
CA CYS A 34 -27.76 0.57 6.47
C CYS A 34 -28.56 1.15 5.30
N LYS A 35 -27.98 2.05 4.50
CA LYS A 35 -28.66 2.66 3.34
C LYS A 35 -28.82 1.70 2.17
N ASN A 36 -27.93 0.72 2.02
CA ASN A 36 -27.91 -0.24 0.90
C ASN A 36 -28.50 -1.63 1.22
N ARG A 37 -29.05 -1.84 2.42
CA ARG A 37 -29.66 -3.12 2.86
C ARG A 37 -30.93 -3.57 2.10
N GLY A 38 -31.49 -2.73 1.22
CA GLY A 38 -32.75 -3.01 0.52
C GLY A 38 -32.66 -3.91 -0.72
N SER A 39 -31.47 -4.27 -1.21
CA SER A 39 -31.32 -5.12 -2.40
C SER A 39 -30.00 -5.91 -2.38
N ILE A 40 -30.05 -7.21 -2.68
CA ILE A 40 -28.88 -8.09 -2.83
C ILE A 40 -27.90 -7.53 -3.89
N GLY A 41 -28.43 -6.81 -4.89
CA GLY A 41 -27.62 -6.10 -5.88
C GLY A 41 -26.94 -4.82 -5.36
N GLY A 42 -27.44 -4.18 -4.29
CA GLY A 42 -26.75 -3.07 -3.63
C GLY A 42 -25.62 -3.51 -2.71
N TYR A 43 -25.74 -4.72 -2.14
CA TYR A 43 -24.72 -5.34 -1.30
C TYR A 43 -23.54 -5.90 -2.10
N PHE A 44 -23.78 -6.47 -3.30
CA PHE A 44 -22.73 -7.07 -4.15
C PHE A 44 -22.33 -6.25 -5.38
N LEU A 45 -23.24 -5.47 -5.97
CA LEU A 45 -23.02 -4.86 -7.29
C LEU A 45 -22.73 -3.36 -7.24
N ALA A 46 -22.73 -2.74 -6.05
CA ALA A 46 -22.43 -1.33 -5.82
C ALA A 46 -23.15 -0.34 -6.77
N GLY A 47 -24.25 -0.76 -7.42
CA GLY A 47 -24.94 -0.02 -8.46
C GLY A 47 -24.06 0.26 -9.69
N ARG A 48 -24.61 0.04 -10.90
CA ARG A 48 -24.03 0.53 -12.18
C ARG A 48 -23.90 2.07 -12.28
N THR A 49 -24.00 2.79 -11.16
CA THR A 49 -24.04 4.25 -11.04
C THR A 49 -22.85 4.82 -10.26
N MET A 50 -21.83 4.01 -9.97
CA MET A 50 -20.60 4.51 -9.35
C MET A 50 -19.86 5.45 -10.30
N THR A 51 -19.68 6.71 -9.89
CA THR A 51 -18.85 7.68 -10.60
C THR A 51 -17.38 7.21 -10.63
N PHE A 52 -16.64 7.57 -11.69
CA PHE A 52 -15.27 7.09 -11.91
C PHE A 52 -14.30 7.39 -10.74
N LEU A 53 -14.55 8.45 -9.97
CA LEU A 53 -13.65 8.92 -8.92
C LEU A 53 -13.59 7.97 -7.69
N PRO A 54 -14.72 7.57 -7.06
CA PRO A 54 -14.74 6.50 -6.06
C PRO A 54 -14.14 5.18 -6.52
N VAL A 55 -14.35 4.81 -7.79
CA VAL A 55 -13.81 3.55 -8.36
C VAL A 55 -12.29 3.61 -8.46
N GLY A 56 -11.74 4.69 -9.02
CA GLY A 56 -10.29 4.87 -9.13
C GLY A 56 -9.62 4.97 -7.76
N ALA A 57 -10.24 5.67 -6.82
CA ALA A 57 -9.75 5.77 -5.44
C ALA A 57 -9.82 4.44 -4.68
N SER A 58 -10.87 3.63 -4.85
CA SER A 58 -10.92 2.28 -4.25
C SER A 58 -9.87 1.34 -4.87
N LEU A 59 -9.63 1.45 -6.19
CA LEU A 59 -8.56 0.69 -6.87
C LEU A 59 -7.17 1.11 -6.38
N PHE A 60 -6.97 2.40 -6.11
CA PHE A 60 -5.76 2.93 -5.48
C PHE A 60 -5.63 2.43 -4.04
N ALA A 61 -6.66 2.57 -3.21
CA ALA A 61 -6.69 2.12 -1.82
C ALA A 61 -6.38 0.63 -1.69
N SER A 62 -6.90 -0.18 -2.63
CA SER A 62 -6.72 -1.64 -2.63
C SER A 62 -5.27 -2.06 -2.92
N ASN A 63 -4.49 -1.19 -3.57
CA ASN A 63 -3.10 -1.46 -3.90
C ASN A 63 -2.11 -0.81 -2.93
N ILE A 64 -2.51 0.26 -2.25
CA ILE A 64 -1.66 1.00 -1.31
C ILE A 64 -1.97 0.62 0.13
N GLY A 65 -1.06 -0.15 0.73
CA GLY A 65 -1.09 -0.56 2.13
C GLY A 65 -0.04 0.15 3.00
N SER A 66 0.01 -0.24 4.28
CA SER A 66 1.04 0.18 5.23
C SER A 66 2.45 -0.15 4.75
N GLY A 67 2.61 -1.23 3.97
CA GLY A 67 3.87 -1.60 3.33
C GLY A 67 4.38 -0.56 2.33
N HIS A 68 3.49 0.17 1.65
CA HIS A 68 3.92 1.23 0.73
C HIS A 68 4.37 2.46 1.52
N PHE A 69 3.60 2.89 2.52
CA PHE A 69 3.98 4.05 3.33
C PHE A 69 5.27 3.86 4.11
N ILE A 70 5.43 2.73 4.80
CA ILE A 70 6.59 2.48 5.67
C ILE A 70 7.74 1.87 4.87
N GLY A 71 7.44 0.93 3.97
CA GLY A 71 8.45 0.24 3.16
C GLY A 71 9.07 1.11 2.09
N LEU A 72 8.29 1.91 1.34
CA LEU A 72 8.87 2.83 0.34
C LEU A 72 9.54 4.02 1.01
N ALA A 73 9.01 4.54 2.12
CA ALA A 73 9.70 5.59 2.88
C ALA A 73 11.03 5.07 3.45
N GLY A 74 11.05 3.86 4.01
CA GLY A 74 12.27 3.22 4.50
C GLY A 74 13.27 2.92 3.38
N SER A 75 12.79 2.44 2.23
CA SER A 75 13.63 2.23 1.04
C SER A 75 14.14 3.56 0.47
N GLY A 76 13.34 4.62 0.52
CA GLY A 76 13.73 5.97 0.13
C GLY A 76 14.74 6.60 1.08
N ALA A 77 14.69 6.25 2.37
CA ALA A 77 15.67 6.69 3.36
C ALA A 77 17.00 5.93 3.26
N SER A 78 16.99 4.65 2.86
CA SER A 78 18.21 3.86 2.69
C SER A 78 18.84 4.04 1.32
N ASN A 79 18.03 4.07 0.25
CA ASN A 79 18.50 4.07 -1.13
C ASN A 79 18.25 5.39 -1.88
N GLY A 80 17.52 6.36 -1.35
CA GLY A 80 17.26 7.64 -2.02
C GLY A 80 16.11 7.59 -3.02
N ILE A 81 16.08 8.54 -3.95
CA ILE A 81 14.95 8.76 -4.87
C ILE A 81 14.80 7.68 -5.96
N GLY A 82 15.76 6.76 -6.07
CA GLY A 82 15.71 5.63 -7.01
C GLY A 82 14.43 4.79 -6.90
N VAL A 83 13.89 4.67 -5.68
CA VAL A 83 12.64 3.95 -5.40
C VAL A 83 11.44 4.57 -6.13
N ALA A 84 11.44 5.88 -6.36
CA ALA A 84 10.39 6.56 -7.10
C ALA A 84 10.28 6.08 -8.57
N GLY A 85 11.37 5.52 -9.12
CA GLY A 85 11.35 4.91 -10.46
C GLY A 85 10.35 3.76 -10.58
N PHE A 86 10.12 3.00 -9.49
CA PHE A 86 9.11 1.93 -9.45
C PHE A 86 7.69 2.49 -9.58
N GLU A 87 7.35 3.53 -8.81
CA GLU A 87 6.02 4.16 -8.84
C GLU A 87 5.74 4.94 -10.13
N LEU A 88 6.79 5.57 -10.71
CA LEU A 88 6.68 6.19 -12.02
C LEU A 88 6.42 5.15 -13.11
N ASN A 89 7.07 3.98 -13.02
CA ASN A 89 6.81 2.86 -13.93
C ASN A 89 5.36 2.34 -13.80
N ALA A 90 4.90 2.15 -12.56
CA ALA A 90 3.53 1.75 -12.25
C ALA A 90 2.48 2.68 -12.88
N SER A 91 2.73 3.99 -12.86
CA SER A 91 1.84 4.99 -13.46
C SER A 91 1.61 4.76 -14.96
N TYR A 92 2.67 4.41 -15.70
CA TYR A 92 2.54 4.07 -17.13
C TYR A 92 1.81 2.73 -17.34
N VAL A 93 2.08 1.75 -16.50
CA VAL A 93 1.41 0.44 -16.57
C VAL A 93 -0.10 0.57 -16.28
N LEU A 94 -0.51 1.44 -15.37
CA LEU A 94 -1.92 1.72 -15.09
C LEU A 94 -2.65 2.35 -16.28
N ILE A 95 -1.97 3.18 -17.09
CA ILE A 95 -2.54 3.68 -18.34
C ILE A 95 -2.76 2.52 -19.32
N ILE A 96 -1.79 1.61 -19.43
CA ILE A 96 -1.90 0.40 -20.26
C ILE A 96 -3.04 -0.51 -19.78
N LEU A 97 -3.19 -0.68 -18.47
CA LEU A 97 -4.32 -1.39 -17.87
C LEU A 97 -5.65 -0.81 -18.35
N GLY A 98 -5.83 0.51 -18.24
CA GLY A 98 -7.08 1.19 -18.61
C GLY A 98 -7.43 1.07 -20.10
N TRP A 99 -6.43 1.10 -20.99
CA TRP A 99 -6.65 1.08 -22.44
C TRP A 99 -6.68 -0.32 -23.06
N ILE A 100 -5.86 -1.25 -22.56
CA ILE A 100 -5.68 -2.57 -23.18
C ILE A 100 -6.39 -3.65 -22.38
N PHE A 101 -6.12 -3.76 -21.09
CA PHE A 101 -6.60 -4.88 -20.27
C PHE A 101 -8.05 -4.71 -19.85
N LEU A 102 -8.44 -3.51 -19.42
CA LEU A 102 -9.79 -3.22 -18.92
C LEU A 102 -10.88 -3.50 -19.96
N PRO A 103 -10.78 -3.08 -21.24
CA PRO A 103 -11.80 -3.41 -22.24
C PRO A 103 -11.90 -4.91 -22.52
N VAL A 104 -10.79 -5.65 -22.38
CA VAL A 104 -10.77 -7.10 -22.56
C VAL A 104 -11.48 -7.80 -21.39
N TYR A 105 -11.23 -7.38 -20.15
CA TYR A 105 -11.89 -7.94 -18.98
C TYR A 105 -13.40 -7.67 -18.98
N ILE A 106 -13.82 -6.45 -19.32
CA ILE A 106 -15.23 -6.10 -19.44
C ILE A 106 -15.92 -6.94 -20.53
N LYS A 107 -15.30 -7.12 -21.70
CA LYS A 107 -15.86 -7.95 -22.77
C LYS A 107 -15.89 -9.45 -22.46
N ALA A 108 -14.94 -9.93 -21.65
CA ALA A 108 -14.88 -11.33 -21.23
C ALA A 108 -15.88 -11.66 -20.11
N ASP A 109 -16.50 -10.65 -19.50
CA ASP A 109 -17.48 -10.78 -18.40
C ASP A 109 -16.91 -11.63 -17.25
N VAL A 110 -15.74 -11.23 -16.75
CA VAL A 110 -14.99 -11.94 -15.71
C VAL A 110 -14.74 -11.03 -14.52
N PHE A 111 -14.82 -11.60 -13.32
CA PHE A 111 -14.62 -10.87 -12.07
C PHE A 111 -13.26 -11.14 -11.43
N THR A 112 -12.57 -12.20 -11.86
CA THR A 112 -11.27 -12.60 -11.32
C THR A 112 -10.31 -13.05 -12.41
N MET A 113 -9.01 -12.84 -12.18
CA MET A 113 -7.97 -13.26 -13.13
C MET A 113 -7.94 -14.80 -13.35
N PRO A 114 -8.09 -15.67 -12.33
CA PRO A 114 -8.19 -17.11 -12.55
C PRO A 114 -9.40 -17.51 -13.40
N GLU A 115 -10.51 -16.79 -13.29
CA GLU A 115 -11.70 -17.01 -14.14
C GLU A 115 -11.44 -16.59 -15.59
N PHE A 116 -10.77 -15.45 -15.81
CA PHE A 116 -10.30 -15.05 -17.13
C PHE A 116 -9.42 -16.12 -17.79
N LEU A 117 -8.45 -16.65 -17.04
CA LEU A 117 -7.57 -17.72 -17.54
C LEU A 117 -8.35 -19.01 -17.83
N LYS A 118 -9.35 -19.36 -17.01
CA LYS A 118 -10.26 -20.48 -17.29
C LYS A 118 -11.01 -20.29 -18.60
N LYS A 119 -11.63 -19.12 -18.82
CA LYS A 119 -12.40 -18.86 -20.05
C LYS A 119 -11.50 -18.83 -21.29
N ARG A 120 -10.26 -18.33 -21.17
CA ARG A 120 -9.33 -18.19 -22.29
C ARG A 120 -8.62 -19.48 -22.69
N PHE A 121 -8.09 -20.23 -21.72
CA PHE A 121 -7.27 -21.42 -21.98
C PHE A 121 -8.03 -22.74 -21.82
N GLY A 122 -9.22 -22.70 -21.20
CA GLY A 122 -9.99 -23.88 -20.88
C GLY A 122 -9.41 -24.67 -19.71
N GLY A 123 -10.27 -25.43 -19.03
CA GLY A 123 -9.88 -26.38 -17.99
C GLY A 123 -9.87 -25.83 -16.57
N ASP A 124 -10.46 -26.60 -15.65
CA ASP A 124 -10.53 -26.25 -14.22
C ASP A 124 -9.19 -26.39 -13.49
N ARG A 125 -8.25 -27.18 -14.03
CA ARG A 125 -6.92 -27.40 -13.43
C ARG A 125 -6.10 -26.11 -13.38
N ILE A 126 -6.10 -25.32 -14.46
CA ILE A 126 -5.36 -24.06 -14.54
C ILE A 126 -5.96 -23.04 -13.56
N ARG A 127 -7.29 -22.97 -13.49
CA ARG A 127 -7.98 -22.12 -12.51
C ARG A 127 -7.58 -22.46 -11.09
N PHE A 128 -7.66 -23.74 -10.72
CA PHE A 128 -7.33 -24.18 -9.37
C PHE A 128 -5.87 -23.85 -9.01
N TYR A 129 -4.93 -24.17 -9.90
CA TYR A 129 -3.52 -23.85 -9.69
C TYR A 129 -3.27 -22.35 -9.51
N GLN A 130 -3.85 -21.52 -10.38
CA GLN A 130 -3.70 -20.06 -10.31
C GLN A 130 -4.36 -19.46 -9.07
N THR A 131 -5.54 -19.94 -8.68
CA THR A 131 -6.20 -19.48 -7.44
C THR A 131 -5.37 -19.84 -6.21
N VAL A 132 -4.85 -21.07 -6.12
CA VAL A 132 -4.00 -21.48 -4.99
C VAL A 132 -2.70 -20.68 -4.96
N LEU A 133 -2.05 -20.48 -6.11
CA LEU A 133 -0.84 -19.68 -6.21
C LEU A 133 -1.08 -18.22 -5.80
N ALA A 134 -2.12 -17.58 -6.34
CA ALA A 134 -2.45 -16.18 -6.04
C ALA A 134 -2.81 -15.98 -4.56
N LEU A 135 -3.59 -16.88 -3.96
CA LEU A 135 -3.92 -16.83 -2.53
C LEU A 135 -2.68 -17.01 -1.66
N THR A 136 -1.83 -17.98 -2.00
CA THR A 136 -0.59 -18.24 -1.27
C THR A 136 0.32 -17.02 -1.31
N LEU A 137 0.56 -16.46 -2.51
CA LEU A 137 1.35 -15.24 -2.66
C LEU A 137 0.72 -14.08 -1.88
N SER A 138 -0.58 -13.83 -1.99
CA SER A 138 -1.25 -12.75 -1.28
C SER A 138 -1.08 -12.82 0.23
N ILE A 139 -1.15 -14.02 0.82
CA ILE A 139 -0.99 -14.22 2.27
C ILE A 139 0.47 -13.98 2.69
N PHE A 140 1.42 -14.61 2.00
CA PHE A 140 2.83 -14.59 2.41
C PHE A 140 3.57 -13.31 2.03
N THR A 141 3.16 -12.62 0.96
CA THR A 141 3.81 -11.39 0.53
C THR A 141 3.03 -10.17 0.98
N LYS A 142 1.81 -9.95 0.47
CA LYS A 142 1.04 -8.72 0.73
C LYS A 142 0.60 -8.58 2.18
N ILE A 143 -0.22 -9.52 2.66
CA ILE A 143 -0.80 -9.43 4.01
C ILE A 143 0.30 -9.44 5.08
N SER A 144 1.32 -10.28 4.90
CA SER A 144 2.43 -10.38 5.85
C SER A 144 3.26 -9.10 5.91
N VAL A 145 3.59 -8.47 4.77
CA VAL A 145 4.34 -7.21 4.73
C VAL A 145 3.52 -6.06 5.32
N ASP A 146 2.22 -6.00 5.06
CA ASP A 146 1.35 -4.94 5.61
C ASP A 146 1.18 -5.08 7.12
N LEU A 147 0.98 -6.30 7.63
CA LEU A 147 0.91 -6.56 9.07
C LEU A 147 2.23 -6.26 9.78
N TYR A 148 3.35 -6.67 9.18
CA TYR A 148 4.69 -6.42 9.72
C TYR A 148 5.01 -4.92 9.78
N SER A 149 4.77 -4.21 8.67
CA SER A 149 4.97 -2.76 8.58
C SER A 149 4.07 -2.02 9.57
N GLY A 150 2.79 -2.39 9.65
CA GLY A 150 1.85 -1.82 10.62
C GLY A 150 2.28 -2.08 12.07
N ALA A 151 2.81 -3.26 12.37
CA ALA A 151 3.29 -3.60 13.71
C ALA A 151 4.55 -2.82 14.09
N ILE A 152 5.48 -2.57 13.15
CA ILE A 152 6.62 -1.68 13.38
C ILE A 152 6.14 -0.28 13.72
N PHE A 153 5.15 0.24 12.99
CA PHE A 153 4.60 1.56 13.27
C PHE A 153 4.00 1.65 14.68
N LEU A 154 3.18 0.67 15.09
CA LEU A 154 2.62 0.64 16.45
C LEU A 154 3.70 0.47 17.52
N ASN A 155 4.73 -0.32 17.26
CA ASN A 155 5.87 -0.47 18.16
C ASN A 155 6.61 0.86 18.36
N GLN A 156 6.86 1.62 17.28
CA GLN A 156 7.55 2.91 17.34
C GLN A 156 6.67 4.03 17.92
N ALA A 157 5.37 4.04 17.60
CA ALA A 157 4.45 5.10 18.04
C ALA A 157 3.93 4.91 19.47
N LEU A 158 3.62 3.67 19.88
CA LEU A 158 3.00 3.36 21.18
C LEU A 158 3.94 2.61 22.13
N GLY A 159 5.10 2.16 21.68
CA GLY A 159 6.00 1.31 22.47
C GLY A 159 5.46 -0.12 22.70
N TRP A 160 4.43 -0.53 21.96
CA TRP A 160 3.80 -1.84 22.15
C TRP A 160 4.70 -2.97 21.67
N ASN A 161 4.60 -4.14 22.32
CA ASN A 161 5.27 -5.33 21.81
C ASN A 161 4.77 -5.66 20.40
N MET A 162 5.69 -6.06 19.52
CA MET A 162 5.39 -6.38 18.12
C MET A 162 4.30 -7.45 17.97
N TYR A 163 4.33 -8.51 18.79
CA TYR A 163 3.33 -9.58 18.75
C TYR A 163 1.93 -9.09 19.14
N VAL A 164 1.84 -8.23 20.16
CA VAL A 164 0.57 -7.62 20.58
C VAL A 164 0.02 -6.72 19.47
N SER A 165 0.90 -5.96 18.81
CA SER A 165 0.53 -5.08 17.70
C SER A 165 -0.03 -5.86 16.50
N VAL A 166 0.60 -6.97 16.12
CA VAL A 166 0.10 -7.84 15.05
C VAL A 166 -1.28 -8.43 15.40
N ILE A 167 -1.44 -8.97 16.62
CA ILE A 167 -2.72 -9.56 17.05
C ILE A 167 -3.82 -8.51 17.05
N ALA A 168 -3.54 -7.29 17.54
CA ALA A 168 -4.48 -6.19 17.55
C ALA A 168 -4.90 -5.77 16.13
N LEU A 169 -3.94 -5.65 15.20
CA LEU A 169 -4.23 -5.33 13.79
C LEU A 169 -5.09 -6.40 13.12
N VAL A 170 -4.79 -7.68 13.32
CA VAL A 170 -5.58 -8.80 12.78
C VAL A 170 -6.99 -8.80 13.37
N ALA A 171 -7.13 -8.61 14.68
CA ALA A 171 -8.44 -8.56 15.34
C ALA A 171 -9.28 -7.39 14.81
N LEU A 172 -8.68 -6.21 14.66
CA LEU A 172 -9.33 -5.03 14.11
C LEU A 172 -9.77 -5.27 12.66
N ALA A 173 -8.86 -5.77 11.81
CA ALA A 173 -9.17 -6.10 10.42
C ALA A 173 -10.29 -7.15 10.29
N ALA A 174 -10.30 -8.17 11.14
CA ALA A 174 -11.35 -9.18 11.17
C ALA A 174 -12.72 -8.59 11.55
N LEU A 175 -12.76 -7.73 12.58
CA LEU A 175 -13.99 -7.02 12.98
C LEU A 175 -14.55 -6.18 11.83
N PHE A 176 -13.69 -5.41 11.14
CA PHE A 176 -14.10 -4.60 10.00
C PHE A 176 -14.56 -5.44 8.81
N THR A 177 -13.88 -6.54 8.51
CA THR A 177 -14.19 -7.41 7.37
C THR A 177 -15.52 -8.14 7.57
N ILE A 178 -15.77 -8.63 8.79
CA ILE A 178 -17.01 -9.36 9.12
C ILE A 178 -18.22 -8.41 9.18
N GLY A 179 -18.03 -7.18 9.66
CA GLY A 179 -19.13 -6.24 9.89
C GLY A 179 -19.57 -5.40 8.68
N GLY A 180 -18.67 -5.10 7.72
CA GLY A 180 -18.90 -4.04 6.73
C GLY A 180 -19.79 -4.39 5.53
N GLY A 181 -19.58 -5.54 4.89
CA GLY A 181 -20.15 -5.84 3.56
C GLY A 181 -19.48 -5.04 2.42
N LEU A 182 -19.55 -5.54 1.18
CA LEU A 182 -18.72 -5.06 0.05
C LEU A 182 -18.93 -3.57 -0.29
N SER A 183 -20.16 -3.07 -0.17
CA SER A 183 -20.49 -1.65 -0.45
C SER A 183 -19.95 -0.68 0.62
N ALA A 184 -19.98 -1.07 1.90
CA ALA A 184 -19.41 -0.25 2.96
C ALA A 184 -17.89 -0.12 2.80
N VAL A 185 -17.23 -1.22 2.43
CA VAL A 185 -15.78 -1.26 2.20
C VAL A 185 -15.36 -0.25 1.12
N ILE A 186 -16.07 -0.17 -0.01
CA ILE A 186 -15.71 0.78 -1.09
C ILE A 186 -15.77 2.23 -0.61
N TRP A 187 -16.78 2.59 0.19
CA TRP A 187 -16.92 3.96 0.70
C TRP A 187 -15.90 4.27 1.79
N THR A 188 -15.57 3.31 2.66
CA THR A 188 -14.50 3.49 3.65
C THR A 188 -13.13 3.62 2.97
N ASP A 189 -12.86 2.83 1.93
CA ASP A 189 -11.63 2.89 1.12
C ASP A 189 -11.46 4.25 0.43
N PHE A 190 -12.57 4.81 -0.08
CA PHE A 190 -12.58 6.12 -0.71
C PHE A 190 -12.17 7.23 0.28
N ILE A 191 -12.81 7.26 1.44
CA ILE A 191 -12.49 8.24 2.50
C ILE A 191 -11.05 8.05 2.98
N GLN A 192 -10.63 6.80 3.19
CA GLN A 192 -9.28 6.47 3.63
C GLN A 192 -8.24 6.97 2.62
N THR A 193 -8.49 6.83 1.31
CA THR A 193 -7.59 7.34 0.27
C THR A 193 -7.42 8.85 0.33
N ILE A 194 -8.52 9.60 0.51
CA ILE A 194 -8.46 11.06 0.66
C ILE A 194 -7.60 11.43 1.88
N VAL A 195 -7.83 10.77 3.02
CA VAL A 195 -7.06 11.00 4.25
C VAL A 195 -5.58 10.67 4.04
N MET A 196 -5.27 9.55 3.39
CA MET A 196 -3.89 9.14 3.11
C MET A 196 -3.15 10.14 2.21
N ILE A 197 -3.80 10.63 1.14
CA ILE A 197 -3.20 11.62 0.24
C ILE A 197 -2.93 12.93 0.96
N ILE A 198 -3.92 13.45 1.72
CA ILE A 198 -3.75 14.70 2.47
C ILE A 198 -2.64 14.55 3.52
N ALA A 199 -2.64 13.45 4.28
CA ALA A 199 -1.61 13.18 5.28
C ALA A 199 -0.21 13.08 4.65
N ALA A 200 -0.07 12.39 3.51
CA ALA A 200 1.19 12.29 2.77
C ALA A 200 1.69 13.66 2.30
N CYS A 201 0.81 14.50 1.75
CA CYS A 201 1.16 15.86 1.32
C CYS A 201 1.60 16.73 2.49
N ILE A 202 0.89 16.70 3.61
CA ILE A 202 1.24 17.46 4.82
C ILE A 202 2.59 16.99 5.35
N LEU A 203 2.80 15.68 5.49
CA LEU A 203 4.05 15.11 5.98
C LEU A 203 5.23 15.48 5.07
N MET A 204 5.04 15.43 3.76
CA MET A 204 6.02 15.88 2.77
C MET A 204 6.40 17.35 2.99
N VAL A 205 5.41 18.26 3.08
CA VAL A 205 5.66 19.70 3.27
C VAL A 205 6.38 19.97 4.58
N ILE A 206 5.94 19.37 5.69
CA ILE A 206 6.59 19.51 7.00
C ILE A 206 8.03 19.04 6.95
N SER A 207 8.29 17.91 6.28
CA SER A 207 9.63 17.34 6.14
C SER A 207 10.54 18.28 5.34
N TYR A 208 10.06 18.83 4.22
CA TYR A 208 10.82 19.81 3.42
C TYR A 208 11.15 21.08 4.20
N VAL A 209 10.18 21.62 4.94
CA VAL A 209 10.37 22.82 5.76
C VAL A 209 11.36 22.54 6.89
N ARG A 210 11.30 21.37 7.52
CA ARG A 210 12.17 21.03 8.65
C ARG A 210 13.63 20.86 8.24
N VAL A 211 13.88 20.31 7.05
CA VAL A 211 15.24 20.19 6.50
C VAL A 211 15.76 21.53 5.95
N GLY A 212 14.86 22.47 5.58
CA GLY A 212 15.22 23.78 5.06
C GLY A 212 15.37 23.83 3.53
N GLY A 213 14.70 22.92 2.82
CA GLY A 213 14.61 22.91 1.36
C GLY A 213 15.42 21.83 0.66
N LEU A 214 15.24 21.72 -0.67
CA LEU A 214 15.79 20.63 -1.48
C LEU A 214 17.33 20.61 -1.53
N GLN A 215 17.96 21.79 -1.46
CA GLN A 215 19.42 21.90 -1.47
C GLN A 215 20.04 21.25 -0.23
N LEU A 216 19.50 21.53 0.94
CA LEU A 216 19.95 20.95 2.21
C LEU A 216 19.63 19.46 2.31
N ILE A 217 18.55 18.99 1.66
CA ILE A 217 18.31 17.54 1.53
C ILE A 217 19.47 16.88 0.79
N LYS A 218 19.92 17.43 -0.35
CA LYS A 218 21.05 16.86 -1.09
C LYS A 218 22.36 16.90 -0.28
N GLU A 219 22.58 17.98 0.45
CA GLU A 219 23.80 18.14 1.24
C GLU A 219 23.84 17.20 2.45
N PHE A 220 22.73 17.04 3.17
CA PHE A 220 22.70 16.26 4.41
C PHE A 220 22.36 14.78 4.23
N TYR A 221 21.76 14.38 3.11
CA TYR A 221 21.40 12.97 2.85
C TYR A 221 22.57 11.99 2.94
N PRO A 222 23.80 12.30 2.46
CA PRO A 222 24.95 11.40 2.64
C PRO A 222 25.35 11.17 4.10
N TYR A 223 24.97 12.07 5.00
CA TYR A 223 25.31 12.01 6.43
C TYR A 223 24.18 11.42 7.29
N SER A 224 22.99 11.16 6.72
CA SER A 224 21.85 10.62 7.44
C SER A 224 21.89 9.09 7.55
N VAL A 225 22.79 8.60 8.40
CA VAL A 225 22.89 7.16 8.74
C VAL A 225 21.96 6.85 9.90
N ALA A 226 21.25 5.72 9.85
CA ALA A 226 20.36 5.29 10.92
C ALA A 226 21.13 4.90 12.19
N ASP A 227 20.76 5.48 13.34
CA ASP A 227 21.38 5.22 14.65
C ASP A 227 21.07 3.80 15.17
N THR A 228 19.91 3.26 14.81
CA THR A 228 19.44 1.93 15.24
C THR A 228 19.14 1.04 14.05
N THR A 229 19.81 -0.10 13.97
CA THR A 229 19.52 -1.18 13.00
C THR A 229 18.94 -2.39 13.73
N LEU A 230 17.94 -3.06 13.12
CA LEU A 230 17.29 -4.25 13.70
C LEU A 230 18.23 -5.44 13.82
N PHE A 231 19.20 -5.52 12.91
CA PHE A 231 20.29 -6.49 12.93
C PHE A 231 21.57 -5.69 13.02
N ASN A 232 22.50 -6.11 13.89
CA ASN A 232 23.80 -5.47 14.12
C ASN A 232 24.77 -5.67 12.93
N GLU A 233 24.22 -5.60 11.72
CA GLU A 233 24.87 -5.72 10.43
C GLU A 233 25.21 -4.31 9.94
N THR A 234 26.49 -4.07 9.68
CA THR A 234 27.09 -2.75 9.47
C THR A 234 26.90 -2.16 8.06
N PHE A 235 26.29 -2.90 7.13
CA PHE A 235 26.15 -2.48 5.72
C PHE A 235 24.75 -1.96 5.35
N CYS A 236 23.76 -2.11 6.22
CA CYS A 236 22.39 -1.66 5.98
C CYS A 236 22.23 -0.18 6.37
N GLY A 237 21.68 0.65 5.47
CA GLY A 237 21.35 2.05 5.76
C GLY A 237 22.46 3.07 5.50
N ILE A 238 23.53 2.67 4.79
CA ILE A 238 24.52 3.61 4.26
C ILE A 238 23.96 4.23 2.96
N PRO A 239 23.80 5.56 2.88
CA PRO A 239 23.24 6.21 1.70
C PRO A 239 24.17 6.00 0.48
N PRO A 240 23.65 5.53 -0.66
CA PRO A 240 24.46 5.32 -1.86
C PRO A 240 24.88 6.65 -2.48
N GLU A 241 26.03 6.70 -3.15
CA GLU A 241 26.52 7.92 -3.83
C GLU A 241 25.53 8.43 -4.90
N ASP A 242 24.76 7.53 -5.53
CA ASP A 242 23.73 7.82 -6.53
C ASP A 242 22.32 8.07 -5.93
N TYR A 243 22.22 8.57 -4.69
CA TYR A 243 20.93 8.72 -3.98
C TYR A 243 19.93 9.64 -4.67
N PHE A 244 20.36 10.62 -5.49
CA PHE A 244 19.47 11.55 -6.20
C PHE A 244 19.17 11.14 -7.65
N SER A 245 19.68 9.99 -8.09
CA SER A 245 19.48 9.47 -9.44
C SER A 245 18.34 8.45 -9.46
N VAL A 246 17.27 8.77 -10.20
CA VAL A 246 16.14 7.84 -10.43
C VAL A 246 16.55 6.68 -11.33
N ILE A 247 17.40 6.95 -12.33
CA ILE A 247 17.93 5.96 -13.28
C ILE A 247 19.40 5.73 -12.96
N ARG A 248 19.76 4.52 -12.54
CA ARG A 248 21.13 4.17 -12.12
C ARG A 248 21.96 3.52 -13.25
N PRO A 249 23.27 3.79 -13.31
CA PRO A 249 24.17 3.13 -14.25
C PRO A 249 24.31 1.63 -13.93
N LEU A 250 24.75 0.83 -14.92
CA LEU A 250 24.92 -0.63 -14.77
C LEU A 250 25.93 -1.04 -13.68
N ASN A 251 26.85 -0.15 -13.32
CA ASN A 251 27.94 -0.42 -12.38
C ASN A 251 27.59 0.01 -10.93
N SER A 252 26.34 0.38 -10.66
CA SER A 252 25.90 0.75 -9.31
C SER A 252 25.66 -0.51 -8.47
N ASP A 253 26.42 -0.69 -7.39
CA ASP A 253 26.26 -1.82 -6.45
C ASP A 253 24.97 -1.72 -5.61
N ASN A 254 24.39 -0.52 -5.53
CA ASN A 254 23.21 -0.25 -4.70
C ASN A 254 21.99 -0.01 -5.58
N GLY A 255 21.03 -0.94 -5.59
CA GLY A 255 19.73 -0.83 -6.28
C GLY A 255 19.72 -1.23 -7.76
N PRO A 256 18.54 -1.51 -8.34
CA PRO A 256 18.44 -2.01 -9.71
C PRO A 256 18.91 -0.93 -10.73
N PRO A 257 19.78 -1.29 -11.69
CA PRO A 257 20.22 -0.37 -12.75
C PRO A 257 19.04 -0.04 -13.69
N TRP A 258 19.26 0.87 -14.65
CA TRP A 258 18.24 1.21 -15.66
C TRP A 258 17.66 0.00 -16.39
N VAL A 259 18.46 -1.06 -16.59
CA VAL A 259 18.01 -2.35 -17.16
C VAL A 259 17.00 -3.04 -16.23
N GLY A 260 17.22 -2.93 -14.92
CA GLY A 260 16.28 -3.40 -13.90
C GLY A 260 14.91 -2.72 -13.98
N ILE A 261 14.82 -1.47 -14.45
CA ILE A 261 13.53 -0.79 -14.66
C ILE A 261 12.69 -1.49 -15.75
N ILE A 262 13.33 -2.01 -16.79
CA ILE A 262 12.65 -2.79 -17.83
C ILE A 262 12.14 -4.11 -17.25
N GLY A 263 12.95 -4.81 -16.46
CA GLY A 263 12.52 -6.02 -15.75
C GLY A 263 11.38 -5.74 -14.76
N MET A 264 11.45 -4.63 -14.03
CA MET A 264 10.39 -4.15 -13.13
C MET A 264 9.11 -3.82 -13.89
N THR A 265 9.16 -3.45 -15.16
CA THR A 265 7.96 -3.21 -15.97
C THR A 265 7.16 -4.49 -16.15
N ILE A 266 7.82 -5.63 -16.36
CA ILE A 266 7.14 -6.93 -16.49
C ILE A 266 6.45 -7.31 -15.17
N LEU A 267 7.15 -7.14 -14.05
CA LEU A 267 6.60 -7.37 -12.71
C LEU A 267 5.44 -6.40 -12.41
N SER A 268 5.57 -5.14 -12.81
CA SER A 268 4.55 -4.10 -12.64
C SER A 268 3.31 -4.41 -13.47
N ILE A 269 3.44 -4.92 -14.69
CA ILE A 269 2.30 -5.38 -15.50
C ILE A 269 1.57 -6.52 -14.78
N TRP A 270 2.31 -7.49 -14.20
CA TRP A 270 1.67 -8.54 -13.41
C TRP A 270 0.97 -7.97 -12.18
N TYR A 271 1.66 -7.15 -11.39
CA TYR A 271 1.14 -6.58 -10.14
C TYR A 271 -0.07 -5.67 -10.37
N TRP A 272 0.01 -4.71 -11.28
CA TRP A 272 -1.05 -3.72 -11.48
C TRP A 272 -2.18 -4.22 -12.38
N CYS A 273 -1.89 -5.07 -13.38
CA CYS A 273 -2.90 -5.54 -14.33
C CYS A 273 -3.50 -6.91 -13.99
N SER A 274 -2.76 -7.80 -13.30
CA SER A 274 -3.20 -9.18 -13.06
C SER A 274 -3.47 -9.50 -11.59
N ASP A 275 -2.83 -8.80 -10.65
CA ASP A 275 -2.99 -8.99 -9.21
C ASP A 275 -4.16 -8.16 -8.63
N GLN A 276 -5.25 -8.07 -9.39
CA GLN A 276 -6.52 -7.56 -8.91
C GLN A 276 -7.35 -8.73 -8.44
N VAL A 277 -7.45 -8.90 -7.12
CA VAL A 277 -8.23 -9.98 -6.48
C VAL A 277 -9.73 -9.84 -6.80
N ASN A 278 -10.17 -8.65 -7.23
CA ASN A 278 -11.44 -8.42 -7.90
C ASN A 278 -11.26 -7.40 -9.03
N THR A 279 -11.50 -7.79 -10.29
CA THR A 279 -11.89 -6.83 -11.32
C THR A 279 -13.35 -6.49 -11.02
N LYS A 280 -13.57 -5.49 -10.16
CA LYS A 280 -14.90 -5.00 -9.78
C LYS A 280 -15.60 -4.32 -10.96
#